data_AF-A0A529I9R1-F1
#
_entry.id   AF-A0A529I9R1-F1
#
_cell.length_a   1.000
_cell.length_b   1.000
_cell.length_c   1.000
_cell.angle_alpha   90.00
_cell.angle_beta   90.00
_cell.angle_gamma   90.00
#
_symmetry.space_group_name_H-M   'P 1'
#
loop_
_entity.id
_entity.type
_entity.pdbx_description
1 polymer ?
#
loop_
_entity_poly.entity_id
_entity_poly.type
_entity_poly.pdbx_seq_one_letter_code
_entity_poly.pdbx_strand_id
1 'polypeptide(L)'
;MKRTTKQPLIAVSADVRQIDGASWHAVHQRYLEAAVTAAGVFPVIVPSLGDRLDLNGLLAAVDGVMLTGAVSSVHPALYAGDASEANGPY
;
A
#
# COMPACT_ATOMS: atom_id res chain seq x y z
N MET A 1 31.22 17.22 -0.16
CA MET A 1 30.39 16.66 -1.25
C MET A 1 28.93 16.94 -0.89
N LYS A 2 28.21 17.80 -1.64
CA LYS A 2 26.78 18.02 -1.40
C LYS A 2 26.04 16.71 -1.71
N ARG A 3 25.43 16.06 -0.72
CA ARG A 3 24.44 15.01 -0.98
C ARG A 3 23.34 15.68 -1.81
N THR A 4 23.23 15.31 -3.07
CA THR A 4 21.97 15.48 -3.81
C THR A 4 20.96 14.61 -3.07
N THR A 5 20.17 15.22 -2.19
CA THR A 5 19.17 14.49 -1.42
C THR A 5 18.04 14.13 -2.36
N LYS A 6 18.18 12.96 -3.02
CA LYS A 6 17.08 12.29 -3.71
C LYS A 6 15.93 12.16 -2.71
N GLN A 7 14.71 12.44 -3.15
CA GLN A 7 13.53 12.19 -2.32
C GLN A 7 13.53 10.74 -1.86
N PRO A 8 13.27 10.45 -0.57
CA PRO A 8 13.14 9.08 -0.08
C PRO A 8 12.11 8.30 -0.91
N LEU A 9 12.47 7.11 -1.36
CA LEU A 9 11.60 6.21 -2.10
C LEU A 9 10.71 5.45 -1.13
N ILE A 10 9.40 5.69 -1.16
CA ILE A 10 8.45 5.09 -0.21
C ILE A 10 7.52 4.13 -0.95
N ALA A 11 7.55 2.86 -0.54
CA ALA A 11 6.59 1.85 -1.01
C ALA A 11 5.22 2.11 -0.38
N VAL A 12 4.19 2.23 -1.21
CA VAL A 12 2.80 2.50 -0.79
C VAL A 12 1.94 1.29 -1.08
N SER A 13 1.30 0.72 -0.05
CA SER A 13 0.40 -0.43 -0.21
C SER A 13 -0.82 -0.06 -1.07
N ALA A 14 -1.16 -0.88 -2.06
CA ALA A 14 -2.45 -0.78 -2.76
C ALA A 14 -3.55 -1.61 -2.07
N ASP A 15 -4.79 -1.19 -2.28
CA ASP A 15 -6.00 -2.01 -2.10
C ASP A 15 -6.45 -2.60 -3.45
N VAL A 16 -7.31 -3.62 -3.44
CA VAL A 16 -7.93 -4.19 -4.63
C VAL A 16 -9.38 -3.71 -4.74
N ARG A 17 -9.69 -3.01 -5.82
CA ARG A 17 -11.02 -2.46 -6.09
C ARG A 17 -11.64 -3.13 -7.31
N GLN A 18 -12.91 -3.51 -7.21
CA GLN A 18 -13.71 -3.91 -8.36
C GLN A 18 -14.30 -2.67 -9.02
N ILE A 19 -13.92 -2.42 -10.26
CA ILE A 19 -14.39 -1.29 -11.07
C ILE A 19 -14.73 -1.85 -12.45
N ASP A 20 -15.99 -1.69 -12.88
CA ASP A 20 -16.49 -2.14 -14.18
C ASP A 20 -16.17 -3.61 -14.50
N GLY A 21 -16.26 -4.48 -13.49
CA GLY A 21 -15.99 -5.93 -13.61
C GLY A 21 -14.51 -6.31 -13.67
N ALA A 22 -13.60 -5.35 -13.48
CA ALA A 22 -12.16 -5.59 -13.43
C ALA A 22 -11.60 -5.32 -12.03
N SER A 23 -10.54 -6.05 -11.67
CA SER A 23 -9.78 -5.83 -10.45
C SER A 23 -8.67 -4.80 -10.68
N TRP A 24 -8.67 -3.74 -9.88
CA TRP A 24 -7.68 -2.67 -9.91
C TRP A 24 -6.90 -2.63 -8.61
N HIS A 25 -5.58 -2.54 -8.69
CA HIS A 25 -4.74 -2.22 -7.54
C HIS A 25 -4.65 -0.70 -7.42
N ALA A 26 -5.26 -0.13 -6.39
CA ALA A 26 -5.49 1.31 -6.29
C ALA A 26 -5.14 1.86 -4.91
N VAL A 27 -4.80 3.15 -4.88
CA VAL A 27 -4.54 3.92 -3.66
C VAL A 27 -5.40 5.18 -3.68
N HIS A 28 -6.01 5.54 -2.56
CA HIS A 28 -6.73 6.81 -2.46
C HIS A 28 -5.77 7.99 -2.63
N GLN A 29 -6.10 8.93 -3.52
CA GLN A 29 -5.25 10.08 -3.87
C GLN A 29 -4.72 10.85 -2.65
N ARG A 30 -5.53 11.02 -1.58
CA ARG A 30 -5.11 11.73 -0.36
C ARG A 30 -3.80 11.21 0.26
N TYR A 31 -3.51 9.93 0.14
CA TYR A 31 -2.26 9.36 0.66
C TYR A 31 -1.07 9.76 -0.22
N LEU A 32 -1.25 9.77 -1.54
CA LEU A 32 -0.21 10.19 -2.49
C LEU A 32 0.06 11.69 -2.37
N GLU A 33 -0.98 12.51 -2.23
CA GLU A 33 -0.87 13.95 -1.98
C GLU A 33 -0.14 14.23 -0.66
N ALA A 34 -0.47 13.51 0.40
CA ALA A 34 0.24 13.64 1.67
C ALA A 34 1.71 13.24 1.55
N ALA A 35 2.04 12.17 0.83
CA ALA A 35 3.41 11.74 0.60
C ALA A 35 4.21 12.82 -0.16
N VAL A 36 3.67 13.33 -1.27
CA VAL A 36 4.40 14.30 -2.11
C VAL A 36 4.45 15.67 -1.45
N THR A 37 3.30 16.22 -1.06
CA THR A 37 3.18 17.62 -0.69
C THR A 37 3.51 17.86 0.78
N ALA A 38 3.11 16.96 1.68
CA ALA A 38 3.34 17.13 3.11
C ALA A 38 4.66 16.50 3.57
N ALA A 39 4.99 15.30 3.09
CA ALA A 39 6.21 14.58 3.50
C ALA A 39 7.42 14.81 2.57
N GLY A 40 7.20 15.31 1.35
CA GLY A 40 8.30 15.57 0.40
C GLY A 40 8.98 14.31 -0.13
N VAL A 41 8.30 13.16 -0.10
CA VAL A 41 8.88 11.85 -0.51
C VAL A 41 8.42 11.43 -1.90
N PHE A 42 9.09 10.42 -2.47
CA PHE A 42 8.74 9.83 -3.76
C PHE A 42 7.94 8.53 -3.55
N PRO A 43 6.61 8.52 -3.78
CA PRO A 43 5.81 7.31 -3.59
C PRO A 43 5.89 6.36 -4.79
N VAL A 44 5.92 5.06 -4.52
CA VAL A 44 5.72 3.99 -5.51
C VAL A 44 4.61 3.07 -5.03
N ILE A 45 3.55 2.92 -5.83
CA ILE A 45 2.43 2.03 -5.52
C ILE A 45 2.87 0.58 -5.73
N VAL A 46 2.69 -0.24 -4.70
CA VAL A 46 3.00 -1.66 -4.71
C VAL A 46 1.69 -2.43 -4.89
N PRO A 47 1.54 -3.24 -5.95
CA PRO A 47 0.31 -3.96 -6.20
C PRO A 47 0.13 -5.09 -5.17
N SER A 48 -1.12 -5.32 -4.76
CA SER A 48 -1.54 -6.31 -3.76
C SER A 48 -1.52 -7.74 -4.32
N LEU A 49 -0.38 -8.20 -4.81
CA LEU A 49 -0.21 -9.52 -5.43
C LEU A 49 0.31 -10.60 -4.46
N GLY A 50 0.58 -10.21 -3.19
CA GLY A 50 1.02 -11.10 -2.12
C GLY A 50 2.38 -11.75 -2.41
N ASP A 51 2.49 -13.03 -2.06
CA ASP A 51 3.73 -13.84 -2.18
C ASP A 51 4.21 -14.07 -3.62
N ARG A 52 3.49 -13.55 -4.62
CA ARG A 52 3.94 -13.50 -6.01
C ARG A 52 5.03 -12.44 -6.24
N LEU A 53 5.25 -11.55 -5.27
CA LEU A 53 6.28 -10.50 -5.32
C LEU A 53 7.42 -10.83 -4.36
N ASP A 54 8.65 -10.49 -4.73
CA ASP A 54 9.79 -10.49 -3.81
C ASP A 54 9.72 -9.25 -2.90
N LEU A 55 8.97 -9.37 -1.81
CA LEU A 55 8.81 -8.29 -0.83
C LEU A 55 10.11 -8.00 -0.07
N ASN A 56 11.00 -8.98 0.11
CA ASN A 56 12.29 -8.77 0.76
C ASN A 56 13.20 -7.90 -0.12
N GLY A 57 13.27 -8.19 -1.41
CA GLY A 57 13.98 -7.37 -2.40
C GLY A 57 13.42 -5.95 -2.48
N LEU A 58 12.08 -5.80 -2.46
CA LEU A 58 11.44 -4.50 -2.40
C LEU A 58 11.83 -3.72 -1.14
N LEU A 59 11.71 -4.33 0.04
CA LEU A 59 12.03 -3.69 1.32
C LEU A 59 13.51 -3.30 1.44
N ALA A 60 14.41 -4.03 0.78
CA ALA A 60 15.82 -3.66 0.69
C ALA A 60 16.09 -2.48 -0.26
N ALA A 61 15.18 -2.18 -1.20
CA ALA A 61 15.36 -1.17 -2.24
C ALA A 61 14.69 0.19 -1.92
N VAL A 62 13.76 0.22 -0.96
CA VAL A 62 13.01 1.43 -0.58
C VAL A 62 13.53 2.04 0.72
N ASP A 63 13.35 3.34 0.88
CA ASP A 63 13.74 4.10 2.08
C ASP A 63 12.66 4.03 3.17
N GLY A 64 11.48 3.49 2.87
CA GLY A 64 10.40 3.30 3.82
C GLY A 64 9.12 2.75 3.20
N VAL A 65 8.12 2.54 4.05
CA VAL A 65 6.80 2.03 3.67
C VAL A 65 5.69 2.93 4.21
N MET A 66 4.62 3.09 3.45
CA MET A 66 3.39 3.76 3.86
C MET A 66 2.21 2.80 3.68
N LEU A 67 1.63 2.37 4.80
CA LEU A 67 0.42 1.57 4.82
C LEU A 67 -0.80 2.49 4.77
N THR A 68 -1.64 2.30 3.76
CA THR A 68 -2.82 3.13 3.53
C THR A 68 -4.06 2.47 4.12
N GLY A 69 -5.02 3.29 4.55
CA GLY A 69 -6.37 2.81 4.84
C GLY A 69 -7.14 2.48 3.56
N ALA A 70 -8.09 1.57 3.67
CA ALA A 70 -8.96 1.11 2.61
C ALA A 70 -10.37 0.81 3.15
N VAL A 71 -11.31 0.50 2.26
CA VAL A 71 -12.64 -0.03 2.67
C VAL A 71 -12.52 -1.50 3.07
N SER A 72 -11.58 -2.23 2.47
CA SER A 72 -11.25 -3.60 2.84
C SER A 72 -10.69 -3.67 4.26
N SER A 73 -11.13 -4.67 5.01
CA SER A 73 -10.64 -5.07 6.31
C SER A 73 -9.60 -6.19 6.17
N VAL A 74 -8.80 -6.38 7.20
CA VAL A 74 -7.92 -7.56 7.30
C VAL A 74 -8.81 -8.79 7.46
N HIS A 75 -8.50 -9.87 6.76
CA HIS A 75 -9.27 -11.11 6.89
C HIS A 75 -9.19 -11.66 8.33
N PRO A 76 -10.31 -11.96 9.01
CA PRO A 76 -10.36 -12.36 10.43
C PRO A 76 -9.45 -13.54 10.83
N ALA A 77 -9.26 -14.50 9.93
CA ALA A 77 -8.32 -15.61 10.14
C ALA A 77 -6.88 -15.16 10.48
N LEU A 78 -6.45 -13.96 10.08
CA LEU A 78 -5.12 -13.42 10.36
C LEU A 78 -4.97 -12.95 11.82
N TYR A 79 -6.07 -12.81 12.56
CA TYR A 79 -6.08 -12.40 13.96
C TYR A 79 -7.00 -13.27 14.83
N ALA A 80 -7.20 -14.53 14.43
CA ALA A 80 -8.03 -15.52 15.13
C ALA A 80 -9.50 -15.09 15.35
N GLY A 81 -10.05 -14.28 14.43
CA GLY A 81 -11.46 -13.89 14.42
C GLY A 81 -12.29 -14.70 13.42
N ASP A 82 -13.61 -14.58 13.56
CA ASP A 82 -14.58 -15.26 12.69
C ASP A 82 -14.87 -14.45 11.41
N ALA A 83 -14.89 -15.17 10.29
CA ALA A 83 -15.34 -14.65 9.01
C ALA A 83 -16.86 -14.39 9.07
N SER A 84 -17.27 -13.12 9.09
CA SER A 84 -18.67 -12.70 9.16
C SER A 84 -18.90 -11.36 8.46
N GLU A 85 -20.14 -11.05 8.10
CA GLU A 85 -20.52 -9.77 7.49
C GLU A 85 -20.10 -8.57 8.36
N ALA A 86 -20.15 -8.72 9.68
CA ALA A 86 -19.76 -7.66 10.62
C ALA A 86 -18.27 -7.31 10.57
N ASN A 87 -17.42 -8.25 10.10
CA ASN A 87 -15.99 -8.06 9.97
C ASN A 87 -15.54 -7.78 8.53
N GLY A 88 -16.46 -7.83 7.57
CA GLY A 88 -16.21 -7.55 6.16
C GLY A 88 -16.27 -6.05 5.82
N PRO A 89 -15.99 -5.69 4.56
CA PRO A 89 -15.52 -6.56 3.48
C PRO A 89 -14.02 -6.89 3.62
N TYR A 90 -13.56 -8.08 3.23
CA TYR A 90 -12.14 -8.50 3.21
C TYR A 90 -11.86 -9.46 2.05
#